data_AF-A0A452Y576-F1
#
_entry.id   AF-A0A452Y576-F1
#
_cell.length_a   1.000
_cell.length_b   1.000
_cell.length_c   1.000
_cell.angle_alpha   90.00
_cell.angle_beta   90.00
_cell.angle_gamma   90.00
#
_symmetry.space_group_name_H-M   'P 1'
#
loop_
_entity.id
_entity.type
_entity.pdbx_description
1 polymer ?
#
loop_
_entity_poly.entity_id
_entity_poly.type
_entity_poly.pdbx_seq_one_letter_code
_entity_poly.pdbx_strand_id
1 'polypeptide(L)'
;MLLEWRQMMHHRTLLLVLVTICRNLKELLILLRVLLKMGHKIPRKKLFQWILTQRVEPSKKKVKKTNVPVAELVYGAMGTVELEKAVEKEYEMALQDRVMEETKDKKNSVEAYVYDMRNKIHEKYNDFVMSEDIEGLMAKLQEVEDWLYEDGEDETKGVYVAKLEELKKLGGPIEMRYKEWTERGPALEQLVYCIRSFREAALSADQKFDHIDISEKQKVVNECSAAETWLMEKKQQQDALPKHANPVLLVSDIKKKAEALDRFCKPIMTKPRPAPKPQTPPPAETPSPEAHTPEQQSNGADESAEPASDGAQDEHAAEQMDTDKDDPSQA
;
A
#
# COMPACT_ATOMS: atom_id res chain seq x y z
N MET A 1 -23.90 -88.71 -53.25
CA MET A 1 -24.36 -87.37 -52.80
C MET A 1 -25.27 -87.40 -51.57
N LEU A 2 -26.40 -88.13 -51.54
CA LEU A 2 -27.27 -88.17 -50.33
C LEU A 2 -26.62 -88.82 -49.10
N LEU A 3 -25.75 -89.84 -49.28
CA LEU A 3 -25.01 -90.45 -48.17
C LEU A 3 -23.95 -89.51 -47.57
N GLU A 4 -23.24 -88.75 -48.41
CA GLU A 4 -22.21 -87.80 -47.99
C GLU A 4 -22.79 -86.57 -47.28
N TRP A 5 -23.98 -86.12 -47.69
CA TRP A 5 -24.72 -85.06 -47.01
C TRP A 5 -25.19 -85.47 -45.63
N ARG A 6 -25.66 -86.72 -45.48
CA ARG A 6 -26.07 -87.27 -44.19
C ARG A 6 -24.88 -87.39 -43.22
N GLN A 7 -23.70 -87.73 -43.74
CA GLN A 7 -22.47 -87.87 -42.96
C GLN A 7 -21.85 -86.50 -42.58
N MET A 8 -21.96 -85.49 -43.45
CA MET A 8 -21.53 -84.12 -43.14
C MET A 8 -22.42 -83.43 -42.09
N MET A 9 -23.74 -83.65 -42.14
CA MET A 9 -24.67 -83.12 -41.14
C MET A 9 -24.38 -83.72 -39.75
N HIS A 10 -24.11 -85.03 -39.68
CA HIS A 10 -23.74 -85.70 -38.43
C HIS A 10 -22.46 -85.11 -37.81
N HIS A 11 -21.45 -84.83 -38.63
CA HIS A 11 -20.18 -84.25 -38.16
C HIS A 11 -20.30 -82.80 -37.68
N ARG A 12 -21.12 -81.97 -38.35
CA ARG A 12 -21.36 -80.58 -37.95
C ARG A 12 -22.10 -80.50 -36.61
N THR A 13 -23.11 -81.33 -36.41
CA THR A 13 -23.85 -81.39 -35.14
C THR A 13 -22.95 -81.86 -34.00
N LEU A 14 -22.09 -82.85 -34.24
CA LEU A 14 -21.10 -83.31 -33.24
C LEU A 14 -20.11 -82.21 -32.84
N LEU A 15 -19.62 -81.42 -33.80
CA LEU A 15 -18.71 -80.30 -33.53
C LEU A 15 -19.37 -79.17 -32.75
N LEU A 16 -20.62 -78.84 -33.04
CA LEU A 16 -21.40 -77.86 -32.27
C LEU A 16 -21.63 -78.33 -30.83
N VAL A 17 -22.02 -79.59 -30.63
CA VAL A 17 -22.20 -80.18 -29.29
C VAL A 17 -20.89 -80.17 -28.50
N LEU A 18 -19.76 -80.48 -29.14
CA LEU A 18 -18.44 -80.43 -28.50
C LEU A 18 -18.06 -79.02 -28.05
N VAL A 19 -18.36 -78.00 -28.86
CA VAL A 19 -18.08 -76.59 -28.54
C VAL A 19 -18.99 -76.09 -27.42
N THR A 20 -20.24 -76.55 -27.34
CA THR A 20 -21.14 -76.22 -26.23
C THR A 20 -20.71 -76.86 -24.91
N ILE A 21 -20.11 -78.06 -24.95
CA ILE A 21 -19.69 -78.78 -23.74
C ILE A 21 -18.31 -78.31 -23.24
N CYS A 22 -17.38 -77.96 -24.13
CA CYS A 22 -16.02 -77.61 -23.73
C CYS A 22 -15.91 -76.14 -23.32
N ARG A 23 -15.71 -75.86 -22.03
CA ARG A 23 -15.58 -74.49 -21.50
C ARG A 23 -14.21 -73.85 -21.71
N ASN A 24 -13.19 -74.62 -22.11
CA ASN A 24 -11.86 -74.10 -22.42
C ASN A 24 -11.14 -74.96 -23.47
N LEU A 25 -10.17 -74.38 -24.17
CA LEU A 25 -9.36 -74.99 -25.24
C LEU A 25 -8.73 -76.32 -24.83
N LYS A 26 -8.35 -76.48 -23.55
CA LYS A 26 -7.76 -77.73 -23.03
C LYS A 26 -8.75 -78.89 -23.05
N GLU A 27 -10.03 -78.66 -22.71
CA GLU A 27 -11.05 -79.71 -22.74
C GLU A 27 -11.45 -80.08 -24.17
N LEU A 28 -11.54 -79.08 -25.05
CA LEU A 28 -11.79 -79.29 -26.48
C LEU A 28 -10.72 -80.19 -27.10
N LEU A 29 -9.45 -79.99 -26.73
CA LEU A 29 -8.32 -80.80 -27.19
C LEU A 29 -8.36 -82.25 -26.69
N ILE A 30 -8.85 -82.50 -25.46
CA ILE A 30 -8.99 -83.84 -24.89
C ILE A 30 -10.09 -84.62 -25.62
N LEU A 31 -11.27 -84.02 -25.80
CA LEU A 31 -12.38 -84.63 -26.50
C LEU A 31 -12.07 -84.89 -27.98
N LEU A 32 -11.33 -83.98 -28.64
CA LEU A 32 -10.90 -84.19 -30.01
C LEU A 32 -9.91 -85.38 -30.13
N ARG A 33 -9.04 -85.61 -29.13
CA ARG A 33 -8.17 -86.79 -29.08
C ARG A 33 -8.96 -88.09 -28.89
N VAL A 34 -10.02 -88.07 -28.08
CA VAL A 34 -10.92 -89.23 -27.88
C VAL A 34 -11.62 -89.58 -29.20
N LEU A 35 -12.13 -88.59 -29.93
CA LEU A 35 -12.81 -88.81 -31.20
C LEU A 35 -11.89 -89.30 -32.33
N LEU A 36 -10.63 -88.84 -32.34
CA LEU A 36 -9.60 -89.38 -33.23
C LEU A 36 -9.26 -90.85 -32.92
N LYS A 37 -9.30 -91.27 -31.64
CA LYS A 37 -9.14 -92.67 -31.22
C LYS A 37 -10.33 -93.55 -31.63
N MET A 38 -11.53 -92.97 -31.75
CA MET A 38 -12.74 -93.67 -32.22
C MET A 38 -12.89 -93.70 -33.75
N GLY A 39 -11.80 -93.48 -34.51
CA GLY A 39 -11.77 -93.65 -35.96
C GLY A 39 -12.40 -92.53 -36.79
N HIS A 40 -12.90 -91.45 -36.17
CA HIS A 40 -13.42 -90.29 -36.90
C HIS A 40 -12.29 -89.39 -37.41
N LYS A 41 -12.08 -89.37 -38.74
CA LYS A 41 -11.09 -88.51 -39.42
C LYS A 41 -11.58 -87.06 -39.53
N ILE A 42 -11.31 -86.22 -38.54
CA ILE A 42 -11.48 -84.76 -38.66
C ILE A 42 -10.18 -84.15 -39.24
N PRO A 43 -10.22 -83.45 -40.40
CA PRO A 43 -9.01 -82.92 -41.03
C PRO A 43 -8.38 -81.78 -40.21
N ARG A 44 -7.21 -82.06 -39.59
CA ARG A 44 -6.45 -81.15 -38.71
C ARG A 44 -6.23 -79.73 -39.26
N LYS A 45 -6.10 -79.57 -40.58
CA LYS A 45 -5.89 -78.26 -41.22
C LYS A 45 -7.03 -77.28 -40.97
N LYS A 46 -8.28 -77.74 -40.94
CA LYS A 46 -9.44 -76.86 -40.74
C LYS A 46 -9.56 -76.35 -39.30
N LEU A 47 -9.16 -77.16 -38.32
CA LEU A 47 -9.20 -76.78 -36.91
C LEU A 47 -8.14 -75.74 -36.56
N PHE A 48 -6.94 -75.87 -37.13
CA PHE A 48 -5.84 -74.93 -36.89
C PHE A 48 -6.13 -73.53 -37.47
N GLN A 49 -6.72 -73.46 -38.67
CA GLN A 49 -7.12 -72.20 -39.30
C GLN A 49 -8.15 -71.43 -38.45
N TRP A 50 -9.10 -72.14 -37.83
CA TRP A 50 -10.16 -71.52 -37.04
C TRP A 50 -9.66 -70.93 -35.71
N ILE A 51 -8.71 -71.61 -35.04
CA ILE A 51 -8.14 -71.14 -33.76
C ILE A 51 -7.29 -69.88 -33.95
N LEU A 52 -6.50 -69.79 -35.04
CA LEU A 52 -5.70 -68.59 -35.34
C LEU A 52 -6.54 -67.35 -35.63
N THR A 53 -7.79 -67.53 -36.08
CA THR A 53 -8.71 -66.42 -36.39
C THR A 53 -9.36 -65.81 -35.14
N GLN A 54 -9.25 -66.45 -33.97
CA GLN A 54 -9.91 -66.03 -32.72
C GLN A 54 -9.01 -65.24 -31.74
N ARG A 55 -7.80 -64.83 -32.16
CA ARG A 55 -6.91 -64.03 -31.30
C ARG A 55 -7.38 -62.56 -31.28
N VAL A 56 -8.29 -62.23 -30.35
CA VAL A 56 -8.78 -60.87 -30.12
C VAL A 56 -7.70 -60.04 -29.42
N GLU A 57 -7.31 -58.90 -30.02
CA GLU A 57 -6.39 -57.93 -29.39
C GLU A 57 -7.05 -57.14 -28.24
N PRO A 58 -6.31 -56.81 -27.16
CA PRO A 58 -6.88 -56.09 -26.02
C PRO A 58 -7.10 -54.60 -26.34
N SER A 59 -8.36 -54.14 -26.36
CA SER A 59 -8.70 -52.75 -26.65
C SER A 59 -8.29 -51.80 -25.52
N LYS A 60 -7.58 -50.70 -25.85
CA LYS A 60 -7.23 -49.62 -24.91
C LYS A 60 -8.49 -48.94 -24.35
N LYS A 61 -8.63 -48.89 -23.02
CA LYS A 61 -9.77 -48.26 -22.33
C LYS A 61 -9.73 -46.74 -22.55
N LYS A 62 -10.74 -46.19 -23.22
CA LYS A 62 -10.96 -44.73 -23.34
C LYS A 62 -11.56 -44.20 -22.03
N VAL A 63 -10.83 -43.38 -21.29
CA VAL A 63 -11.34 -42.69 -20.10
C VAL A 63 -12.00 -41.38 -20.56
N LYS A 64 -13.30 -41.24 -20.32
CA LYS A 64 -14.04 -39.99 -20.52
C LYS A 64 -14.17 -39.29 -19.17
N LYS A 65 -13.63 -38.07 -19.05
CA LYS A 65 -13.89 -37.19 -17.90
C LYS A 65 -15.08 -36.31 -18.26
N THR A 66 -16.14 -36.39 -17.47
CA THR A 66 -17.34 -35.56 -17.62
C THR A 66 -17.44 -34.68 -16.38
N ASN A 67 -17.62 -33.37 -16.58
CA ASN A 67 -17.83 -32.46 -15.47
C ASN A 67 -19.24 -32.70 -14.92
N VAL A 68 -19.34 -33.08 -13.65
CA VAL A 68 -20.62 -33.37 -13.00
C VAL A 68 -21.04 -32.11 -12.24
N PRO A 69 -22.16 -31.47 -12.58
CA PRO A 69 -22.64 -30.34 -11.81
C PRO A 69 -23.03 -30.82 -10.41
N VAL A 70 -22.37 -30.27 -9.40
CA VAL A 70 -22.69 -30.51 -7.99
C VAL A 70 -23.60 -29.38 -7.54
N ALA A 71 -24.85 -29.71 -7.22
CA ALA A 71 -25.76 -28.78 -6.55
C ALA A 71 -25.65 -29.04 -5.05
N GLU A 72 -25.13 -28.06 -4.32
CA GLU A 72 -25.00 -28.14 -2.86
C GLU A 72 -26.29 -27.61 -2.22
N LEU A 73 -26.98 -28.46 -1.47
CA LEU A 73 -28.14 -28.07 -0.67
C LEU A 73 -27.70 -27.97 0.79
N VAL A 74 -27.37 -26.75 1.22
CA VAL A 74 -27.02 -26.48 2.62
C VAL A 74 -28.30 -26.26 3.40
N TYR A 75 -28.64 -27.19 4.29
CA TYR A 75 -29.82 -27.08 5.13
C TYR A 75 -29.68 -25.87 6.08
N GLY A 76 -30.66 -24.96 6.04
CA GLY A 76 -30.67 -23.74 6.84
C GLY A 76 -30.02 -22.52 6.19
N ALA A 77 -29.42 -22.65 4.99
CA ALA A 77 -28.98 -21.50 4.21
C ALA A 77 -30.15 -20.86 3.46
N MET A 78 -30.14 -19.52 3.36
CA MET A 78 -31.07 -18.79 2.48
C MET A 78 -30.77 -19.12 1.01
N GLY A 79 -31.82 -19.17 0.19
CA GLY A 79 -31.65 -19.26 -1.26
C GLY A 79 -30.93 -18.01 -1.80
N THR A 80 -30.23 -18.13 -2.93
CA THR A 80 -29.44 -17.02 -3.50
C THR A 80 -30.27 -15.74 -3.70
N VAL A 81 -31.52 -15.88 -4.15
CA VAL A 81 -32.45 -14.75 -4.36
C VAL A 81 -32.89 -14.10 -3.04
N GLU A 82 -33.07 -14.89 -1.98
CA GLU A 82 -33.42 -14.36 -0.65
C GLU A 82 -32.21 -13.70 0.01
N LEU A 83 -31.01 -14.26 -0.18
CA LEU A 83 -29.76 -13.67 0.26
C LEU A 83 -29.50 -12.32 -0.41
N GLU A 84 -29.67 -12.23 -1.73
CA GLU A 84 -29.52 -10.96 -2.47
C GLU A 84 -30.49 -9.89 -1.94
N LYS A 85 -31.75 -10.23 -1.70
CA LYS A 85 -32.73 -9.32 -1.09
C LYS A 85 -32.36 -8.91 0.34
N ALA A 86 -31.83 -9.85 1.14
CA ALA A 86 -31.39 -9.55 2.50
C ALA A 86 -30.17 -8.61 2.49
N VAL A 87 -29.24 -8.79 1.56
CA VAL A 87 -28.08 -7.92 1.36
C VAL A 87 -28.51 -6.53 0.88
N GLU A 88 -29.45 -6.43 -0.07
CA GLU A 88 -29.99 -5.14 -0.51
C GLU A 88 -30.63 -4.37 0.65
N LYS A 89 -31.45 -5.07 1.46
CA LYS A 89 -32.07 -4.48 2.65
C LYS A 89 -31.04 -4.04 3.69
N GLU A 90 -29.97 -4.82 3.89
CA GLU A 90 -28.87 -4.45 4.78
C GLU A 90 -28.18 -3.17 4.29
N TYR A 91 -27.92 -3.04 2.99
CA TYR A 91 -27.37 -1.82 2.41
C TYR A 91 -28.29 -0.61 2.56
N GLU A 92 -29.60 -0.79 2.41
CA GLU A 92 -30.59 0.28 2.63
C GLU A 92 -30.57 0.76 4.09
N MET A 93 -30.61 -0.16 5.06
CA MET A 93 -30.56 0.16 6.48
C MET A 93 -29.22 0.83 6.85
N ALA A 94 -28.09 0.27 6.39
CA ALA A 94 -26.78 0.85 6.63
C ALA A 94 -26.62 2.26 6.02
N LEU A 95 -27.21 2.49 4.85
CA LEU A 95 -27.21 3.82 4.23
C LEU A 95 -28.07 4.82 5.02
N GLN A 96 -29.24 4.40 5.50
CA GLN A 96 -30.09 5.22 6.36
C GLN A 96 -29.37 5.61 7.66
N ASP A 97 -28.75 4.65 8.34
CA ASP A 97 -27.97 4.87 9.56
C ASP A 97 -26.84 5.89 9.31
N ARG A 98 -26.10 5.70 8.23
CA ARG A 98 -25.04 6.62 7.82
C ARG A 98 -25.56 8.03 7.56
N VAL A 99 -26.67 8.17 6.84
CA VAL A 99 -27.26 9.49 6.55
C VAL A 99 -27.74 10.16 7.84
N MET A 100 -28.34 9.43 8.76
CA MET A 100 -28.75 9.94 10.07
C MET A 100 -27.54 10.41 10.90
N GLU A 101 -26.49 9.61 10.98
CA GLU A 101 -25.24 9.97 11.68
C GLU A 101 -24.60 11.22 11.07
N GLU A 102 -24.40 11.24 9.75
CA GLU A 102 -23.82 12.39 9.06
C GLU A 102 -24.67 13.66 9.21
N THR A 103 -26.00 13.53 9.30
CA THR A 103 -26.91 14.68 9.52
C THR A 103 -26.77 15.21 10.95
N LYS A 104 -26.78 14.31 11.94
CA LYS A 104 -26.57 14.64 13.35
C LYS A 104 -25.22 15.32 13.57
N ASP A 105 -24.16 14.84 12.93
CA ASP A 105 -22.84 15.45 12.99
C ASP A 105 -22.82 16.87 12.45
N LYS A 106 -23.59 17.16 11.39
CA LYS A 106 -23.71 18.53 10.85
C LYS A 106 -24.53 19.43 11.76
N LYS A 107 -25.59 18.92 12.39
CA LYS A 107 -26.33 19.65 13.44
C LYS A 107 -25.38 20.04 14.59
N ASN A 108 -24.65 19.07 15.13
CA ASN A 108 -23.65 19.29 16.19
C ASN A 108 -22.55 20.28 15.76
N SER A 109 -22.13 20.24 14.49
CA SER A 109 -21.14 21.17 13.96
C SER A 109 -21.64 22.62 13.93
N VAL A 110 -22.92 22.84 13.63
CA VAL A 110 -23.55 24.17 13.70
C VAL A 110 -23.60 24.65 15.14
N GLU A 111 -24.11 23.82 16.04
CA GLU A 111 -24.21 24.11 17.47
C GLU A 111 -22.85 24.48 18.08
N ALA A 112 -21.84 23.63 17.85
CA ALA A 112 -20.49 23.86 18.33
C ALA A 112 -19.89 25.16 17.80
N TYR A 113 -20.11 25.47 16.51
CA TYR A 113 -19.65 26.72 15.92
C TYR A 113 -20.31 27.94 16.55
N VAL A 114 -21.63 27.87 16.83
CA VAL A 114 -22.35 28.98 17.45
C VAL A 114 -21.78 29.30 18.83
N TYR A 115 -21.59 28.28 19.68
CA TYR A 115 -21.02 28.46 21.01
C TYR A 115 -19.56 28.94 20.98
N ASP A 116 -18.72 28.29 20.17
CA ASP A 116 -17.29 28.64 20.06
C ASP A 116 -17.10 30.05 19.51
N MET A 117 -17.83 30.43 18.45
CA MET A 117 -17.71 31.76 17.86
C MET A 117 -18.18 32.84 18.82
N ARG A 118 -19.30 32.65 19.53
CA ARG A 118 -19.77 33.60 20.56
C ARG A 118 -18.71 33.82 21.63
N ASN A 119 -18.10 32.75 22.14
CA ASN A 119 -17.05 32.86 23.14
C ASN A 119 -15.81 33.61 22.60
N LYS A 120 -15.35 33.23 21.40
CA LYS A 120 -14.19 33.87 20.75
C LYS A 120 -14.41 35.36 20.48
N ILE A 121 -15.63 35.79 20.11
CA ILE A 121 -15.98 37.20 19.90
C ILE A 121 -15.75 38.00 21.18
N HIS A 122 -16.21 37.50 22.32
CA HIS A 122 -16.08 38.19 23.61
C HIS A 122 -14.64 38.16 24.16
N GLU A 123 -13.92 37.05 24.00
CA GLU A 123 -12.59 36.90 24.59
C GLU A 123 -11.46 37.48 23.72
N LYS A 124 -11.44 37.15 22.43
CA LYS A 124 -10.23 37.24 21.58
C LYS A 124 -10.42 38.11 20.36
N TYR A 125 -11.60 38.12 19.75
CA TYR A 125 -11.82 38.72 18.45
C TYR A 125 -12.31 40.16 18.51
N ASN A 126 -12.75 40.66 19.67
CA ASN A 126 -13.33 42.01 19.82
C ASN A 126 -12.48 43.12 19.17
N ASP A 127 -11.15 43.03 19.29
CA ASP A 127 -10.19 43.98 18.71
C ASP A 127 -10.05 43.91 17.17
N PHE A 128 -10.44 42.80 16.55
CA PHE A 128 -10.15 42.46 15.15
C PHE A 128 -11.34 42.65 14.20
N VAL A 129 -12.42 43.26 14.68
CA VAL A 129 -13.65 43.44 13.94
C VAL A 129 -14.30 44.76 14.36
N MET A 130 -15.14 45.33 13.50
CA MET A 130 -15.87 46.55 13.84
C MET A 130 -17.05 46.24 14.76
N SER A 131 -17.41 47.17 15.63
CA SER A 131 -18.54 47.00 16.57
C SER A 131 -19.85 46.66 15.83
N GLU A 132 -20.10 47.31 14.69
CA GLU A 132 -21.26 47.05 13.83
C GLU A 132 -21.28 45.60 13.28
N ASP A 133 -20.12 45.11 12.84
CA ASP A 133 -19.98 43.75 12.34
C ASP A 133 -20.11 42.70 13.46
N ILE A 134 -19.67 43.02 14.69
CA ILE A 134 -19.86 42.17 15.87
C ILE A 134 -21.35 42.02 16.17
N GLU A 135 -22.08 43.13 16.21
CA GLU A 135 -23.52 43.13 16.48
C GLU A 135 -24.28 42.30 15.43
N GLY A 136 -23.96 42.50 14.15
CA GLY A 136 -24.55 41.73 13.05
C GLY A 136 -24.25 40.23 13.14
N LEU A 137 -23.01 39.85 13.48
CA LEU A 137 -22.63 38.44 13.66
C LEU A 137 -23.30 37.83 14.89
N MET A 138 -23.33 38.52 16.03
CA MET A 138 -23.99 38.03 17.25
C MET A 138 -25.50 37.84 17.03
N ALA A 139 -26.16 38.76 16.34
CA ALA A 139 -27.56 38.61 15.97
C ALA A 139 -27.78 37.38 15.08
N LYS A 140 -26.91 37.15 14.10
CA LYS A 140 -27.02 35.97 13.23
C LYS A 140 -26.74 34.66 13.95
N LEU A 141 -25.80 34.64 14.89
CA LEU A 141 -25.54 33.49 15.75
C LEU A 141 -26.74 33.16 16.63
N GLN A 142 -27.41 34.17 17.19
CA GLN A 142 -28.64 33.98 17.96
C GLN A 142 -29.78 33.43 17.09
N GLU A 143 -29.99 34.02 15.91
CA GLU A 143 -31.02 33.55 14.96
C GLU A 143 -30.83 32.06 14.60
N VAL A 144 -29.59 31.62 14.39
CA VAL A 144 -29.30 30.21 14.06
C VAL A 144 -29.44 29.31 15.29
N GLU A 145 -29.10 29.79 16.49
CA GLU A 145 -29.34 29.06 17.74
C GLU A 145 -30.84 28.84 17.96
N ASP A 146 -31.64 29.90 17.89
CA ASP A 146 -33.09 29.82 18.06
C ASP A 146 -33.71 28.89 17.02
N TRP A 147 -33.29 29.00 15.76
CA TRP A 147 -33.71 28.09 14.69
C TRP A 147 -33.38 26.62 15.01
N LEU A 148 -32.22 26.32 15.61
CA LEU A 148 -31.82 24.96 15.94
C LEU A 148 -32.75 24.27 16.97
N TYR A 149 -33.39 25.08 17.83
CA TYR A 149 -34.33 24.64 18.86
C TYR A 149 -35.81 24.71 18.42
N GLU A 150 -36.09 25.33 17.28
CA GLU A 150 -37.43 25.45 16.69
C GLU A 150 -37.51 24.63 15.38
N ASP A 151 -37.57 25.33 14.23
CA ASP A 151 -37.79 24.73 12.91
C ASP A 151 -36.62 23.84 12.42
N GLY A 152 -35.45 23.95 13.04
CA GLY A 152 -34.22 23.26 12.68
C GLY A 152 -33.96 21.95 13.42
N GLU A 153 -34.92 21.42 14.17
CA GLU A 153 -34.72 20.20 14.96
C GLU A 153 -34.46 18.96 14.08
N ASP A 154 -35.24 18.79 13.02
CA ASP A 154 -35.23 17.63 12.11
C ASP A 154 -35.12 18.10 10.64
N GLU A 155 -33.98 18.71 10.31
CA GLU A 155 -33.71 19.22 8.98
C GLU A 155 -32.67 18.40 8.22
N THR A 156 -32.64 18.57 6.90
CA THR A 156 -31.70 17.81 6.06
C THR A 156 -30.26 18.23 6.31
N LYS A 157 -29.31 17.30 6.13
CA LYS A 157 -27.86 17.58 6.15
C LYS A 157 -27.47 18.83 5.35
N GLY A 158 -28.09 19.03 4.18
CA GLY A 158 -27.80 20.17 3.30
C GLY A 158 -28.13 21.52 3.94
N VAL A 159 -29.22 21.59 4.71
CA VAL A 159 -29.65 22.81 5.41
C VAL A 159 -28.66 23.16 6.53
N TYR A 160 -28.24 22.19 7.34
CA TYR A 160 -27.21 22.44 8.36
C TYR A 160 -25.88 22.90 7.77
N VAL A 161 -25.46 22.32 6.63
CA VAL A 161 -24.25 22.76 5.92
C VAL A 161 -24.39 24.21 5.44
N ALA A 162 -25.53 24.56 4.84
CA ALA A 162 -25.79 25.92 4.37
C ALA A 162 -25.76 26.95 5.52
N LYS A 163 -26.44 26.66 6.64
CA LYS A 163 -26.42 27.51 7.84
C LYS A 163 -25.00 27.69 8.38
N LEU A 164 -24.22 26.61 8.45
CA LEU A 164 -22.82 26.69 8.88
C LEU A 164 -21.97 27.55 7.93
N GLU A 165 -22.16 27.42 6.63
CA GLU A 165 -21.44 28.22 5.63
C GLU A 165 -21.80 29.71 5.70
N GLU A 166 -23.06 30.04 5.93
CA GLU A 166 -23.51 31.43 6.15
C GLU A 166 -22.80 32.04 7.35
N LEU A 167 -22.77 31.33 8.47
CA LEU A 167 -22.07 31.78 9.67
C LEU A 167 -20.55 31.90 9.46
N LYS A 168 -19.95 30.96 8.73
CA LYS A 168 -18.51 30.99 8.39
C LYS A 168 -18.13 32.08 7.41
N LYS A 169 -19.02 32.51 6.52
CA LYS A 169 -18.76 33.66 5.62
C LYS A 169 -18.56 34.95 6.41
N LEU A 170 -19.28 35.12 7.52
CA LEU A 170 -19.16 36.28 8.41
C LEU A 170 -18.01 36.13 9.40
N GLY A 171 -17.88 34.96 10.05
CA GLY A 171 -16.84 34.71 11.05
C GLY A 171 -15.44 34.49 10.47
N GLY A 172 -15.34 33.89 9.28
CA GLY A 172 -14.07 33.52 8.65
C GLY A 172 -13.08 34.69 8.48
N PRO A 173 -13.49 35.86 7.97
CA PRO A 173 -12.63 37.03 7.89
C PRO A 173 -12.12 37.52 9.26
N ILE A 174 -12.91 37.34 10.33
CA ILE A 174 -12.52 37.72 11.70
C ILE A 174 -11.47 36.72 12.22
N GLU A 175 -11.74 35.43 12.10
CA GLU A 175 -10.80 34.37 12.48
C GLU A 175 -9.47 34.50 11.74
N MET A 176 -9.53 34.82 10.44
CA MET A 176 -8.34 35.04 9.61
C MET A 176 -7.53 36.23 10.12
N ARG A 177 -8.16 37.39 10.39
CA ARG A 177 -7.48 38.57 10.94
C ARG A 177 -6.79 38.27 12.27
N TYR A 178 -7.48 37.58 13.17
CA TYR A 178 -6.91 37.16 14.45
C TYR A 178 -5.74 36.20 14.27
N LYS A 179 -5.91 35.14 13.46
CA LYS A 179 -4.87 34.15 13.20
C LYS A 179 -3.62 34.78 12.59
N GLU A 180 -3.81 35.64 11.59
CA GLU A 180 -2.72 36.40 10.97
C GLU A 180 -2.01 37.28 12.00
N TRP A 181 -2.74 37.92 12.91
CA TRP A 181 -2.12 38.71 13.99
C TRP A 181 -1.27 37.86 14.93
N THR A 182 -1.80 36.74 15.41
CA THR A 182 -1.11 35.85 16.36
C THR A 182 0.09 35.16 15.73
N GLU A 183 -0.03 34.68 14.48
CA GLU A 183 1.02 33.93 13.80
C GLU A 183 2.09 34.83 13.16
N ARG A 184 1.82 36.13 12.94
CA ARG A 184 2.77 37.06 12.32
C ARG A 184 4.03 37.25 13.17
N GLY A 185 3.91 37.40 14.49
CA GLY A 185 5.07 37.58 15.39
C GLY A 185 6.12 36.47 15.20
N PRO A 186 5.76 35.19 15.42
CA PRO A 186 6.66 34.06 15.21
C PRO A 186 7.20 33.97 13.77
N ALA A 187 6.37 34.27 12.76
CA ALA A 187 6.81 34.26 11.36
C ALA A 187 7.88 35.34 11.08
N LEU A 188 7.71 36.55 11.64
CA LEU A 188 8.69 37.63 11.53
C LEU A 188 10.01 37.24 12.21
N GLU A 189 9.95 36.70 13.43
CA GLU A 189 11.12 36.26 14.18
C GLU A 189 11.92 35.20 13.41
N GLN A 190 11.23 34.23 12.80
CA GLN A 190 11.87 33.21 11.99
C GLN A 190 12.58 33.80 10.77
N LEU A 191 11.96 34.75 10.06
CA LEU A 191 12.59 35.40 8.92
C LEU A 191 13.81 36.22 9.34
N VAL A 192 13.71 36.99 10.44
CA VAL A 192 14.84 37.75 10.99
C VAL A 192 15.98 36.82 11.41
N TYR A 193 15.67 35.68 12.03
CA TYR A 193 16.65 34.66 12.36
C TYR A 193 17.38 34.13 11.11
N CYS A 194 16.65 33.81 10.04
CA CYS A 194 17.24 33.36 8.77
C CYS A 194 18.16 34.44 8.16
N ILE A 195 17.70 35.69 8.11
CA ILE A 195 18.49 36.83 7.60
C ILE A 195 19.79 36.97 8.40
N ARG A 196 19.70 36.97 9.73
CA ARG A 196 20.87 37.10 10.61
C ARG A 196 21.84 35.94 10.40
N SER A 197 21.34 34.71 10.39
CA SER A 197 22.17 33.51 10.22
C SER A 197 22.95 33.52 8.90
N PHE A 198 22.31 33.85 7.77
CA PHE A 198 23.01 33.93 6.48
C PHE A 198 23.97 35.11 6.41
N ARG A 199 23.62 36.28 6.97
CA ARG A 199 24.51 37.44 7.02
C ARG A 199 25.76 37.16 7.86
N GLU A 200 25.59 36.57 9.04
CA GLU A 200 26.71 36.17 9.90
C GLU A 200 27.59 35.13 9.23
N ALA A 201 27.02 34.12 8.57
CA ALA A 201 27.79 33.13 7.80
C ALA A 201 28.60 33.78 6.66
N ALA A 202 28.02 34.73 5.94
CA ALA A 202 28.68 35.43 4.83
C ALA A 202 29.80 36.39 5.31
N LEU A 203 29.66 36.98 6.50
CA LEU A 203 30.64 37.89 7.09
C LEU A 203 31.66 37.18 7.99
N SER A 204 31.44 35.91 8.29
CA SER A 204 32.34 35.12 9.14
C SER A 204 33.68 34.86 8.46
N ALA A 205 34.75 34.94 9.27
CA ALA A 205 36.11 34.54 8.91
C ALA A 205 36.41 33.06 9.25
N ASP A 206 35.35 32.26 9.47
CA ASP A 206 35.49 30.83 9.74
C ASP A 206 36.09 30.10 8.52
N GLN A 207 37.05 29.22 8.81
CA GLN A 207 37.74 28.39 7.82
C GLN A 207 36.72 27.63 6.95
N LYS A 208 35.56 27.26 7.50
CA LYS A 208 34.48 26.62 6.75
C LYS A 208 34.04 27.38 5.49
N PHE A 209 34.21 28.70 5.42
CA PHE A 209 33.74 29.54 4.31
C PHE A 209 34.87 30.15 3.46
N ASP A 210 36.14 29.81 3.70
CA ASP A 210 37.29 30.38 2.97
C ASP A 210 37.29 30.09 1.47
N HIS A 211 36.69 28.98 1.06
CA HIS A 211 36.64 28.57 -0.35
C HIS A 211 35.50 29.23 -1.13
N ILE A 212 34.63 29.99 -0.46
CA ILE A 212 33.55 30.73 -1.11
C ILE A 212 34.08 32.08 -1.55
N ASP A 213 33.89 32.39 -2.83
CA ASP A 213 34.34 33.65 -3.41
C ASP A 213 33.68 34.86 -2.72
N ILE A 214 34.45 35.94 -2.57
CA ILE A 214 34.00 37.17 -1.90
C ILE A 214 32.81 37.78 -2.65
N SER A 215 32.75 37.69 -3.98
CA SER A 215 31.60 38.16 -4.78
C SER A 215 30.33 37.39 -4.43
N GLU A 216 30.44 36.09 -4.16
CA GLU A 216 29.29 35.26 -3.79
C GLU A 216 28.83 35.51 -2.35
N LYS A 217 29.76 35.70 -1.41
CA LYS A 217 29.44 36.18 -0.06
C LYS A 217 28.72 37.53 -0.10
N GLN A 218 29.18 38.45 -0.95
CA GLN A 218 28.53 39.76 -1.11
C GLN A 218 27.11 39.65 -1.68
N LYS A 219 26.85 38.71 -2.60
CA LYS A 219 25.48 38.45 -3.10
C LYS A 219 24.55 38.00 -1.98
N VAL A 220 25.01 37.14 -1.07
CA VAL A 220 24.23 36.70 0.10
C VAL A 220 23.93 37.87 1.03
N VAL A 221 24.92 38.73 1.30
CA VAL A 221 24.73 39.93 2.12
C VAL A 221 23.70 40.88 1.48
N ASN A 222 23.80 41.11 0.16
CA ASN A 222 22.87 41.98 -0.56
C ASN A 222 21.43 41.44 -0.53
N GLU A 223 21.24 40.13 -0.73
CA GLU A 223 19.91 39.51 -0.64
C GLU A 223 19.35 39.58 0.78
N CYS A 224 20.18 39.36 1.81
CA CYS A 224 19.79 39.53 3.21
C CYS A 224 19.33 40.97 3.50
N SER A 225 20.06 41.97 3.01
CA SER A 225 19.68 43.39 3.15
C SER A 225 18.38 43.71 2.41
N ALA A 226 18.19 43.19 1.19
CA ALA A 226 16.95 43.36 0.44
C ALA A 226 15.74 42.72 1.15
N ALA A 227 15.92 41.55 1.76
CA ALA A 227 14.90 40.89 2.57
C ALA A 227 14.56 41.69 3.84
N GLU A 228 15.56 42.27 4.50
CA GLU A 228 15.39 43.13 5.68
C GLU A 228 14.64 44.42 5.35
N THR A 229 15.01 45.11 4.27
CA THR A 229 14.29 46.31 3.80
C THR A 229 12.83 45.99 3.46
N TRP A 230 12.58 44.91 2.71
CA TRP A 230 11.21 44.48 2.40
C TRP A 230 10.40 44.19 3.68
N LEU A 231 11.01 43.53 4.66
CA LEU A 231 10.35 43.22 5.93
C LEU A 231 9.98 44.49 6.70
N MET A 232 10.90 45.44 6.76
CA MET A 232 10.69 46.73 7.42
C MET A 232 9.57 47.54 6.75
N GLU A 233 9.57 47.65 5.42
CA GLU A 233 8.54 48.34 4.65
C GLU A 233 7.16 47.71 4.85
N LYS A 234 7.07 46.37 4.76
CA LYS A 234 5.80 45.67 4.94
C LYS A 234 5.29 45.71 6.36
N LYS A 235 6.18 45.65 7.35
CA LYS A 235 5.82 45.84 8.76
C LYS A 235 5.27 47.25 8.98
N GLN A 236 5.92 48.28 8.44
CA GLN A 236 5.42 49.65 8.55
C GLN A 236 4.04 49.84 7.90
N GLN A 237 3.82 49.25 6.72
CA GLN A 237 2.50 49.25 6.08
C GLN A 237 1.44 48.56 6.95
N GLN A 238 1.80 47.46 7.63
CA GLN A 238 0.89 46.73 8.51
C GLN A 238 0.61 47.49 9.82
N ASP A 239 1.61 48.10 10.43
CA ASP A 239 1.50 48.83 11.69
C ASP A 239 0.67 50.13 11.54
N ALA A 240 0.59 50.66 10.31
CA ALA A 240 -0.27 51.80 9.98
C ALA A 240 -1.76 51.44 9.89
N LEU A 241 -2.11 50.15 9.79
CA LEU A 241 -3.48 49.69 9.68
C LEU A 241 -4.06 49.34 11.04
N PRO A 242 -5.36 49.63 11.27
CA PRO A 242 -6.00 49.18 12.49
C PRO A 242 -6.21 47.66 12.47
N LYS A 243 -6.34 47.04 13.64
CA LYS A 243 -6.46 45.58 13.81
C LYS A 243 -7.66 44.94 13.08
N HIS A 244 -8.72 45.72 12.86
CA HIS A 244 -9.92 45.30 12.13
C HIS A 244 -9.80 45.50 10.62
N ALA A 245 -8.77 46.16 10.09
CA ALA A 245 -8.54 46.20 8.65
C ALA A 245 -7.93 44.87 8.17
N ASN A 246 -8.13 44.56 6.88
CA ASN A 246 -7.50 43.39 6.29
C ASN A 246 -5.96 43.56 6.32
N PRO A 247 -5.22 42.55 6.80
CA PRO A 247 -3.76 42.63 6.88
C PRO A 247 -3.13 42.69 5.49
N VAL A 248 -2.14 43.57 5.34
CA VAL A 248 -1.34 43.72 4.11
C VAL A 248 -0.10 42.84 4.15
N LEU A 249 0.36 42.46 5.34
CA LEU A 249 1.43 41.49 5.53
C LEU A 249 0.87 40.18 6.08
N LEU A 250 0.69 39.22 5.17
CA LEU A 250 0.25 37.88 5.51
C LEU A 250 1.43 37.01 5.94
N VAL A 251 1.17 36.07 6.84
CA VAL A 251 2.12 35.04 7.28
C VAL A 251 2.61 34.21 6.08
N SER A 252 1.74 33.97 5.10
CA SER A 252 2.11 33.25 3.88
C SER A 252 3.17 34.00 3.05
N ASP A 253 3.14 35.33 3.03
CA ASP A 253 4.12 36.15 2.30
C ASP A 253 5.46 36.15 3.02
N ILE A 254 5.46 36.21 4.35
CA ILE A 254 6.67 36.11 5.18
C ILE A 254 7.34 34.75 4.95
N LYS A 255 6.56 33.65 4.97
CA LYS A 255 7.08 32.30 4.72
C LYS A 255 7.66 32.17 3.31
N LYS A 256 6.96 32.63 2.28
CA LYS A 256 7.48 32.65 0.90
C LYS A 256 8.78 33.45 0.79
N LYS A 257 8.89 34.59 1.48
CA LYS A 257 10.13 35.39 1.50
C LYS A 257 11.28 34.65 2.19
N ALA A 258 10.99 33.97 3.31
CA ALA A 258 11.97 33.14 4.01
C ALA A 258 12.47 31.99 3.14
N GLU A 259 11.56 31.28 2.47
CA GLU A 259 11.90 30.20 1.52
C GLU A 259 12.72 30.69 0.33
N ALA A 260 12.39 31.87 -0.22
CA ALA A 260 13.14 32.47 -1.32
C ALA A 260 14.57 32.83 -0.89
N LEU A 261 14.73 33.45 0.28
CA LEU A 261 16.03 33.77 0.87
C LEU A 261 16.84 32.49 1.10
N ASP A 262 16.21 31.48 1.69
CA ASP A 262 16.82 30.18 1.97
C ASP A 262 17.31 29.47 0.70
N ARG A 263 16.47 29.43 -0.33
CA ARG A 263 16.78 28.84 -1.63
C ARG A 263 17.92 29.55 -2.34
N PHE A 264 18.08 30.86 -2.12
CA PHE A 264 19.17 31.64 -2.69
C PHE A 264 20.48 31.48 -1.89
N CYS A 265 20.42 31.60 -0.57
CA CYS A 265 21.60 31.66 0.29
C CYS A 265 22.19 30.28 0.59
N LYS A 266 21.36 29.24 0.79
CA LYS A 266 21.86 27.90 1.13
C LYS A 266 22.86 27.35 0.10
N PRO A 267 22.57 27.31 -1.22
CA PRO A 267 23.49 26.72 -2.18
C PRO A 267 24.84 27.43 -2.26
N ILE A 268 24.91 28.72 -1.90
CA ILE A 268 26.16 29.49 -1.87
C ILE A 268 26.93 29.19 -0.58
N MET A 269 26.26 29.21 0.57
CA MET A 269 26.89 29.00 1.87
C MET A 269 27.24 27.53 2.17
N THR A 270 26.63 26.56 1.48
CA THR A 270 26.91 25.13 1.65
C THR A 270 27.79 24.53 0.56
N LYS A 271 28.39 25.37 -0.31
CA LYS A 271 29.32 24.88 -1.34
C LYS A 271 30.40 24.00 -0.69
N PRO A 272 30.67 22.80 -1.22
CA PRO A 272 31.69 21.93 -0.67
C PRO A 272 33.08 22.55 -0.87
N ARG A 273 33.93 22.40 0.13
CA ARG A 273 35.34 22.78 0.01
C ARG A 273 36.00 21.96 -1.11
N PRO A 274 36.74 22.58 -2.05
CA PRO A 274 37.49 21.84 -3.06
C PRO A 274 38.41 20.81 -2.40
N ALA A 275 38.38 19.56 -2.89
CA ALA A 275 39.26 18.52 -2.37
C ALA A 275 40.72 18.97 -2.47
N PRO A 276 41.56 18.73 -1.44
CA PRO A 276 42.98 19.03 -1.53
C PRO A 276 43.55 18.33 -2.76
N LYS A 277 44.24 19.08 -3.63
CA LYS A 277 44.91 18.53 -4.82
C LYS A 277 45.79 17.34 -4.37
N PRO A 278 45.71 16.18 -5.05
CA PRO A 278 46.68 15.12 -4.83
C PRO A 278 48.08 15.70 -5.00
N GLN A 279 48.91 15.59 -3.96
CA GLN A 279 50.32 15.90 -4.09
C GLN A 279 50.87 14.93 -5.14
N THR A 280 51.22 15.44 -6.32
CA THR A 280 52.07 14.71 -7.26
C THR A 280 53.33 14.29 -6.52
N PRO A 281 53.60 12.98 -6.33
CA PRO A 281 54.91 12.57 -5.85
C PRO A 281 55.97 13.07 -6.84
N PRO A 282 57.14 13.54 -6.37
CA PRO A 282 58.19 14.02 -7.27
C PRO A 282 58.62 12.90 -8.24
N PRO A 283 58.97 13.23 -9.50
CA PRO A 283 59.35 12.24 -10.49
C PRO A 283 60.59 11.45 -10.04
N ALA A 284 60.47 10.11 -10.02
CA ALA A 284 61.60 9.22 -9.86
C ALA A 284 62.43 9.21 -11.16
N GLU A 285 63.67 9.70 -11.09
CA GLU A 285 64.70 9.42 -12.10
C GLU A 285 65.30 8.02 -11.86
N THR A 286 65.37 7.23 -12.92
CA THR A 286 66.19 6.00 -13.04
C THR A 286 66.74 5.95 -14.47
N PRO A 287 67.76 5.14 -14.82
CA PRO A 287 68.90 4.60 -14.07
C PRO A 287 70.24 4.60 -14.90
N SER A 288 71.36 4.15 -14.32
CA SER A 288 72.50 3.58 -15.09
C SER A 288 73.40 2.70 -14.22
N PRO A 289 74.17 1.75 -14.82
CA PRO A 289 74.14 0.34 -14.41
C PRO A 289 75.51 -0.32 -14.13
N GLU A 290 75.43 -1.61 -13.74
CA GLU A 290 76.47 -2.67 -13.70
C GLU A 290 77.47 -2.64 -12.52
N ALA A 291 77.85 -3.76 -11.87
CA ALA A 291 77.98 -5.12 -12.39
C ALA A 291 78.06 -6.26 -11.31
N HIS A 292 77.58 -7.45 -11.72
CA HIS A 292 77.99 -8.85 -11.44
C HIS A 292 77.78 -9.61 -10.09
N THR A 293 76.77 -10.52 -10.13
CA THR A 293 76.63 -11.99 -9.78
C THR A 293 77.81 -12.82 -9.21
N PRO A 294 77.62 -14.09 -8.69
CA PRO A 294 76.41 -14.96 -8.62
C PRO A 294 76.18 -15.87 -7.36
N GLU A 295 75.00 -16.54 -7.35
CA GLU A 295 74.57 -17.82 -6.68
C GLU A 295 74.40 -17.85 -5.14
N GLN A 296 73.31 -18.38 -4.56
CA GLN A 296 72.87 -19.80 -4.62
C GLN A 296 71.40 -20.02 -4.15
N GLN A 297 70.81 -21.14 -4.61
CA GLN A 297 69.45 -21.70 -4.46
C GLN A 297 68.93 -21.95 -3.02
N SER A 298 67.59 -21.92 -2.86
CA SER A 298 66.81 -23.11 -2.39
C SER A 298 65.29 -22.95 -2.57
N ASN A 299 64.68 -24.04 -3.07
CA ASN A 299 63.27 -24.30 -3.37
C ASN A 299 62.36 -24.55 -2.14
N GLY A 300 61.04 -24.48 -2.39
CA GLY A 300 59.95 -25.21 -1.71
C GLY A 300 58.72 -24.31 -1.50
N ALA A 301 57.59 -24.42 -2.23
CA ALA A 301 56.54 -25.48 -2.18
C ALA A 301 56.16 -25.81 -0.72
N ASP A 302 54.91 -25.80 -0.26
CA ASP A 302 53.68 -26.20 -0.93
C ASP A 302 52.42 -25.75 -0.15
N GLU A 303 51.31 -25.83 -0.89
CA GLU A 303 49.87 -25.83 -0.64
C GLU A 303 49.33 -26.26 0.75
N SER A 304 48.24 -25.63 1.21
CA SER A 304 46.92 -26.27 1.50
C SER A 304 46.12 -25.68 2.67
N ALA A 305 44.79 -25.69 2.44
CA ALA A 305 43.68 -25.89 3.37
C ALA A 305 42.95 -24.66 3.97
N GLU A 306 41.85 -24.28 3.29
CA GLU A 306 40.53 -24.02 3.90
C GLU A 306 39.97 -25.32 4.58
N PRO A 307 38.80 -25.37 5.28
CA PRO A 307 37.69 -24.40 5.40
C PRO A 307 37.01 -24.26 6.80
N ALA A 308 36.10 -23.27 6.86
CA ALA A 308 34.77 -23.18 7.50
C ALA A 308 34.36 -23.99 8.76
N SER A 309 33.66 -23.30 9.68
CA SER A 309 32.27 -23.51 10.18
C SER A 309 32.15 -22.84 11.56
N ASP A 310 31.18 -22.02 11.98
CA ASP A 310 29.69 -22.02 11.92
C ASP A 310 29.13 -22.01 13.36
N GLY A 311 27.93 -21.43 13.54
CA GLY A 311 27.08 -21.53 14.75
C GLY A 311 27.02 -20.23 15.60
N ALA A 312 25.98 -19.38 15.56
CA ALA A 312 24.56 -19.55 16.01
C ALA A 312 24.43 -19.54 17.56
N GLN A 313 23.42 -19.01 18.26
CA GLN A 313 22.15 -18.29 18.01
C GLN A 313 21.56 -17.85 19.39
N ASP A 314 20.33 -17.31 19.35
CA ASP A 314 19.32 -17.05 20.42
C ASP A 314 19.38 -15.69 21.14
N GLU A 315 18.39 -14.78 21.06
CA GLU A 315 16.90 -14.80 21.17
C GLU A 315 16.30 -14.90 22.58
N HIS A 316 15.40 -13.95 22.87
CA HIS A 316 14.20 -13.92 23.74
C HIS A 316 14.07 -12.53 24.42
N ALA A 317 12.92 -11.97 24.77
CA ALA A 317 11.51 -12.03 24.35
C ALA A 317 10.75 -10.99 25.21
N ALA A 318 9.54 -10.61 24.80
CA ALA A 318 8.63 -9.66 25.43
C ALA A 318 8.01 -10.16 26.76
N GLU A 319 7.48 -9.25 27.58
CA GLU A 319 6.27 -9.51 28.39
C GLU A 319 5.54 -8.22 28.85
N GLN A 320 4.23 -8.19 28.58
CA GLN A 320 3.20 -7.43 29.28
C GLN A 320 2.77 -8.22 30.52
N MET A 321 2.28 -7.56 31.58
CA MET A 321 1.45 -8.23 32.58
C MET A 321 0.36 -7.32 33.12
N ASP A 322 -0.87 -7.81 32.99
CA ASP A 322 -2.12 -7.37 33.59
C ASP A 322 -2.44 -8.37 34.72
N THR A 323 -2.90 -7.91 35.88
CA THR A 323 -3.45 -8.80 36.91
C THR A 323 -4.56 -8.10 37.68
N ASP A 324 -5.77 -8.61 37.50
CA ASP A 324 -6.93 -8.45 38.37
C ASP A 324 -7.12 -9.74 39.21
N LYS A 325 -7.44 -9.60 40.50
CA LYS A 325 -8.09 -10.65 41.31
C LYS A 325 -8.72 -10.11 42.60
N ASP A 326 -9.98 -10.50 42.82
CA ASP A 326 -10.94 -10.11 43.88
C ASP A 326 -10.63 -10.51 45.36
N ASP A 327 -11.07 -9.62 46.28
CA ASP A 327 -11.80 -9.70 47.60
C ASP A 327 -11.42 -10.76 48.69
N PRO A 328 -11.43 -10.50 50.05
CA PRO A 328 -12.61 -10.11 50.86
C PRO A 328 -12.43 -9.18 52.11
N SER A 329 -13.47 -8.38 52.41
CA SER A 329 -14.08 -8.10 53.74
C SER A 329 -13.36 -7.28 54.85
N GLN A 330 -14.21 -6.54 55.59
CA GLN A 330 -14.07 -5.89 56.92
C GLN A 330 -13.32 -4.54 57.04
N ALA A 331 -14.09 -3.44 57.19
CA ALA A 331 -14.38 -2.77 58.48
C ALA A 331 -15.21 -1.50 58.28
#